data_AF-A0A2H9MN00-F1
#
_entry.id   AF-A0A2H9MN00-F1
#
_cell.length_a   1.000
_cell.length_b   1.000
_cell.length_c   1.000
_cell.angle_alpha   90.00
_cell.angle_beta   90.00
_cell.angle_gamma   90.00
#
_symmetry.space_group_name_H-M   'P 1'
#
loop_
_entity.id
_entity.type
_entity.pdbx_description
1 polymer ?
#
loop_
_entity_poly.entity_id
_entity_poly.type
_entity_poly.pdbx_seq_one_letter_code
_entity_poly.pdbx_strand_id
1 'polypeptide(L)'
;MTYYRVIKINPTSRAELPKPALTGDAVLLEDRVMVWDEKLADDLLKSEFYGKPMSKGLQLSLAETRYLLGKKILCVNDVKNKKRISISRFRRKAKSIQPDFDLRFTVYDDLKNRGMIVKTGFKYGAHFRVYGDNPDKTHSKLLVHSVPKNFVSPWPEISRAVRLAHGVKKEMLFARVVNDWVEYIRIGRVRP
;
A
#
# COMPACT_ATOMS: atom_id res chain seq x y z
N MET A 1 -1.37 -32.17 -12.80
CA MET A 1 -0.16 -31.34 -12.60
C MET A 1 -0.49 -29.87 -12.87
N THR A 2 0.04 -28.91 -12.10
CA THR A 2 -0.17 -27.46 -12.32
C THR A 2 1.17 -26.79 -12.62
N TYR A 3 1.22 -25.99 -13.68
CA TYR A 3 2.44 -25.31 -14.12
C TYR A 3 2.38 -23.82 -13.77
N TYR A 4 3.50 -23.30 -13.27
CA TYR A 4 3.66 -21.90 -12.93
C TYR A 4 4.74 -21.26 -13.79
N ARG A 5 4.45 -20.05 -14.27
CA ARG A 5 5.46 -19.14 -14.82
C ARG A 5 5.89 -18.20 -13.72
N VAL A 6 7.19 -18.17 -13.43
CA VAL A 6 7.81 -17.33 -12.42
C VAL A 6 8.74 -16.35 -13.13
N ILE A 7 8.48 -15.06 -13.00
CA ILE A 7 9.26 -14.00 -13.67
C ILE A 7 9.57 -12.90 -12.68
N LYS A 8 10.84 -12.48 -12.61
CA LYS A 8 11.23 -11.24 -11.93
C LYS A 8 10.79 -10.05 -12.77
N ILE A 9 10.07 -9.10 -12.18
CA ILE A 9 9.57 -7.91 -12.87
C ILE A 9 9.96 -6.64 -12.13
N ASN A 10 9.88 -5.52 -12.84
CA ASN A 10 10.14 -4.20 -12.31
C ASN A 10 8.86 -3.35 -12.52
N PRO A 11 7.92 -3.30 -11.54
CA PRO A 11 6.69 -2.56 -11.71
C PRO A 11 6.98 -1.05 -11.75
N THR A 12 6.58 -0.40 -12.82
CA THR A 12 6.68 1.05 -13.00
C THR A 12 5.37 1.61 -13.53
N SER A 13 5.07 2.85 -13.16
CA SER A 13 3.92 3.58 -13.67
C SER A 13 4.36 4.53 -14.78
N ARG A 14 3.44 4.82 -15.70
CA ARG A 14 3.55 5.93 -16.65
C ARG A 14 2.63 7.10 -16.27
N ALA A 15 1.94 7.00 -15.14
CA ALA A 15 0.99 7.99 -14.70
C ALA A 15 1.75 9.21 -14.16
N GLU A 16 1.49 10.36 -14.76
CA GLU A 16 1.85 11.65 -14.18
C GLU A 16 0.69 12.11 -13.31
N LEU A 17 0.71 11.68 -12.04
CA LEU A 17 -0.26 12.14 -11.07
C LEU A 17 0.22 13.44 -10.41
N PRO A 18 -0.68 14.41 -10.17
CA PRO A 18 -0.33 15.58 -9.42
C PRO A 18 0.07 15.19 -7.99
N LYS A 19 1.11 15.84 -7.46
CA LYS A 19 1.48 15.68 -6.05
C LYS A 19 0.55 16.52 -5.19
N PRO A 20 0.30 16.11 -3.92
CA PRO A 20 -0.46 16.93 -2.99
C PRO A 20 0.16 18.33 -2.89
N ALA A 21 -0.67 19.36 -3.07
CA ALA A 21 -0.27 20.76 -2.99
C ALA A 21 -0.44 21.33 -1.57
N LEU A 22 -1.35 20.75 -0.80
CA LEU A 22 -1.66 21.19 0.55
C LEU A 22 -0.91 20.37 1.58
N THR A 23 -0.61 21.02 2.70
CA THR A 23 -0.13 20.34 3.90
C THR A 23 -1.10 20.60 5.04
N GLY A 24 -1.21 19.67 5.98
CA GLY A 24 -2.00 19.91 7.17
C GLY A 24 -1.99 18.77 8.18
N ASP A 25 -2.99 18.80 9.05
CA ASP A 25 -3.05 17.92 10.22
C ASP A 25 -3.97 16.72 10.00
N ALA A 26 -3.58 15.61 10.62
CA ALA A 26 -4.39 14.44 10.84
C ALA A 26 -4.38 14.06 12.31
N VAL A 27 -5.40 13.32 12.70
CA VAL A 27 -5.62 12.87 14.07
C VAL A 27 -5.57 11.35 14.13
N LEU A 28 -4.70 10.80 14.99
CA LEU A 28 -4.61 9.36 15.22
C LEU A 28 -5.60 8.94 16.32
N LEU A 29 -6.70 8.29 15.90
CA LEU A 29 -7.74 7.70 16.75
C LEU A 29 -7.44 6.21 16.89
N GLU A 30 -6.84 5.79 18.00
CA GLU A 30 -6.53 4.37 18.28
C GLU A 30 -5.80 3.65 17.13
N ASP A 31 -6.54 2.99 16.25
CA ASP A 31 -6.09 2.21 15.09
C ASP A 31 -6.22 2.93 13.73
N ARG A 32 -6.79 4.14 13.68
CA ARG A 32 -7.15 4.87 12.45
C ARG A 32 -6.61 6.30 12.45
N VAL A 33 -6.31 6.82 11.27
CA VAL A 33 -5.85 8.19 11.08
C VAL A 33 -6.89 8.95 10.25
N MET A 34 -7.36 10.07 10.78
CA MET A 34 -8.39 10.90 10.16
C MET A 34 -7.86 12.27 9.78
N VAL A 35 -8.13 12.70 8.55
CA VAL A 35 -7.98 14.07 8.08
C VAL A 35 -9.37 14.70 8.06
N TRP A 36 -9.59 15.74 8.85
CA TRP A 36 -10.89 16.42 8.96
C TRP A 36 -11.01 17.64 8.04
N ASP A 37 -9.88 18.23 7.67
CA ASP A 37 -9.85 19.35 6.72
C ASP A 37 -10.29 18.87 5.33
N GLU A 38 -11.40 19.40 4.84
CA GLU A 38 -12.02 19.00 3.58
C GLU A 38 -11.13 19.33 2.37
N LYS A 39 -10.41 20.46 2.42
CA LYS A 39 -9.54 20.88 1.31
C LYS A 39 -8.34 19.96 1.18
N LEU A 40 -7.71 19.61 2.30
CA LEU A 40 -6.62 18.66 2.35
C LEU A 40 -7.09 17.25 1.97
N ALA A 41 -8.26 16.83 2.46
CA ALA A 41 -8.84 15.54 2.08
C ALA A 41 -9.06 15.46 0.55
N ASP A 42 -9.60 16.49 -0.06
CA ASP A 42 -9.81 16.58 -1.50
C ASP A 42 -8.50 16.59 -2.29
N ASP A 43 -7.50 17.35 -1.84
CA ASP A 43 -6.17 17.40 -2.47
C ASP A 43 -5.48 16.02 -2.43
N LEU A 44 -5.54 15.33 -1.28
CA LEU A 44 -5.02 13.98 -1.11
C LEU A 44 -5.76 12.94 -1.98
N LEU A 45 -7.06 13.10 -2.19
CA LEU A 45 -7.84 12.23 -3.08
C LEU A 45 -7.51 12.47 -4.55
N LYS A 46 -7.45 13.75 -4.98
CA LYS A 46 -7.22 14.14 -6.38
C LYS A 46 -5.79 13.91 -6.85
N SER A 47 -4.82 13.99 -5.95
CA SER A 47 -3.40 13.78 -6.23
C SER A 47 -3.12 12.32 -6.61
N GLU A 48 -3.11 11.43 -5.63
CA GLU A 48 -2.73 10.02 -5.85
C GLU A 48 -3.73 9.04 -5.22
N PHE A 49 -4.98 9.47 -5.06
CA PHE A 49 -6.03 8.69 -4.43
C PHE A 49 -5.57 8.22 -3.04
N TYR A 50 -5.21 9.11 -2.13
CA TYR A 50 -4.91 8.69 -0.76
C TYR A 50 -6.19 8.39 0.02
N GLY A 51 -6.15 7.36 0.86
CA GLY A 51 -7.18 7.09 1.85
C GLY A 51 -8.52 6.58 1.29
N LYS A 52 -9.52 6.65 2.16
CA LYS A 52 -10.92 6.28 1.90
C LYS A 52 -11.84 7.39 2.42
N PRO A 53 -12.66 8.03 1.57
CA PRO A 53 -13.65 9.02 2.00
C PRO A 53 -14.61 8.42 3.02
N MET A 54 -14.86 9.12 4.11
CA MET A 54 -15.84 8.78 5.15
C MET A 54 -16.99 9.80 5.13
N SER A 55 -18.01 9.60 5.96
CA SER A 55 -19.11 10.58 6.12
C SER A 55 -18.62 11.96 6.57
N LYS A 56 -17.52 12.00 7.34
CA LYS A 56 -16.79 13.21 7.70
C LYS A 56 -15.29 12.96 7.53
N GLY A 57 -14.65 13.74 6.65
CA GLY A 57 -13.22 13.68 6.41
C GLY A 57 -12.73 12.44 5.65
N LEU A 58 -11.41 12.26 5.66
CA LEU A 58 -10.69 11.21 4.94
C LEU A 58 -9.97 10.28 5.92
N GLN A 59 -10.23 8.98 5.80
CA GLN A 59 -9.51 7.96 6.57
C GLN A 59 -8.25 7.51 5.80
N LEU A 60 -7.08 7.63 6.43
CA LEU A 60 -5.82 7.12 5.91
C LEU A 60 -5.46 5.78 6.56
N SER A 61 -4.85 4.90 5.79
CA SER A 61 -4.18 3.70 6.31
C SER A 61 -2.86 4.08 6.99
N LEU A 62 -2.38 3.21 7.90
CA LEU A 62 -1.10 3.43 8.59
C LEU A 62 0.09 3.59 7.62
N ALA A 63 0.08 2.86 6.50
CA ALA A 63 1.12 2.96 5.48
C ALA A 63 1.07 4.31 4.73
N GLU A 64 -0.12 4.74 4.31
CA GLU A 64 -0.33 6.06 3.69
C GLU A 64 0.09 7.18 4.65
N THR A 65 -0.34 7.13 5.91
CA THR A 65 0.03 8.12 6.92
C THR A 65 1.54 8.19 7.12
N ARG A 66 2.21 7.03 7.26
CA ARG A 66 3.67 7.00 7.43
C ARG A 66 4.41 7.57 6.22
N TYR A 67 3.90 7.33 5.02
CA TYR A 67 4.45 7.89 3.78
C TYR A 67 4.29 9.41 3.74
N LEU A 68 3.07 9.92 3.96
CA LEU A 68 2.79 11.36 3.96
C LEU A 68 3.52 12.12 5.07
N LEU A 69 3.68 11.52 6.25
CA LEU A 69 4.55 12.02 7.33
C LEU A 69 6.01 12.14 6.85
N GLY A 70 6.51 11.14 6.13
CA GLY A 70 7.88 11.12 5.59
C GLY A 70 8.10 12.19 4.51
N LYS A 71 7.08 12.49 3.71
CA LYS A 71 7.10 13.56 2.71
C LYS A 71 6.78 14.95 3.30
N LYS A 72 6.55 15.06 4.61
CA LYS A 72 6.15 16.31 5.31
C LYS A 72 4.84 16.95 4.80
N ILE A 73 4.00 16.16 4.12
CA ILE A 73 2.69 16.60 3.63
C ILE A 73 1.66 16.59 4.78
N LEU A 74 1.86 15.68 5.74
CA LEU A 74 0.93 15.49 6.85
C LEU A 74 1.66 15.62 8.19
N CYS A 75 1.00 16.23 9.17
CA CYS A 75 1.35 16.18 10.58
C CYS A 75 0.31 15.34 11.33
N VAL A 76 0.74 14.46 12.23
CA VAL A 76 -0.20 13.59 12.97
C VAL A 76 -0.20 13.97 14.43
N ASN A 77 -1.38 14.26 14.98
CA ASN A 77 -1.60 14.61 16.37
C ASN A 77 -2.31 13.46 17.10
N ASP A 78 -1.89 13.19 18.34
CA ASP A 78 -2.58 12.22 19.20
C ASP A 78 -3.80 12.87 19.85
N VAL A 79 -4.97 12.22 19.75
CA VAL A 79 -6.24 12.71 20.32
C VAL A 79 -6.12 12.98 21.81
N LYS A 80 -5.41 12.10 22.53
CA LYS A 80 -5.34 12.13 23.99
C LYS A 80 -4.52 13.30 24.50
N ASN A 81 -3.47 13.67 23.77
CA ASN A 81 -2.47 14.64 24.23
C ASN A 81 -2.46 15.94 23.42
N LYS A 82 -3.18 16.00 22.29
CA LYS A 82 -3.08 17.06 21.26
C LYS A 82 -1.63 17.40 20.84
N LYS A 83 -0.71 16.47 21.03
CA LYS A 83 0.72 16.63 20.70
C LYS A 83 1.03 15.97 19.36
N ARG A 84 1.89 16.62 18.60
CA ARG A 84 2.46 16.08 17.36
C ARG A 84 3.24 14.80 17.65
N ILE A 85 2.97 13.77 16.87
CA ILE A 85 3.61 12.46 16.95
C ILE A 85 4.81 12.44 16.01
N SER A 86 6.00 12.19 16.55
CA SER A 86 7.20 11.93 15.75
C SER A 86 7.04 10.67 14.88
N ILE A 87 7.73 10.59 13.74
CA ILE A 87 7.73 9.41 12.85
C ILE A 87 8.07 8.11 13.60
N SER A 88 9.05 8.15 14.52
CA SER A 88 9.47 6.99 15.31
C SER A 88 8.35 6.50 16.24
N ARG A 89 7.68 7.41 16.96
CA ARG A 89 6.51 7.11 17.79
C ARG A 89 5.33 6.58 16.97
N PHE A 90 5.06 7.16 15.80
CA PHE A 90 4.02 6.66 14.90
C PHE A 90 4.33 5.24 14.45
N ARG A 91 5.56 4.96 14.01
CA ARG A 91 6.01 3.61 13.61
C ARG A 91 5.82 2.60 14.74
N ARG A 92 6.19 2.92 15.98
CA ARG A 92 5.96 2.02 17.13
C ARG A 92 4.49 1.68 17.31
N LYS A 93 3.60 2.67 17.24
CA LYS A 93 2.15 2.46 17.35
C LYS A 93 1.58 1.69 16.15
N ALA A 94 2.08 1.95 14.94
CA ALA A 94 1.70 1.17 13.76
C ALA A 94 2.10 -0.30 13.90
N LYS A 95 3.28 -0.60 14.46
CA LYS A 95 3.73 -1.97 14.72
C LYS A 95 2.93 -2.70 15.80
N SER A 96 2.43 -1.98 16.82
CA SER A 96 1.55 -2.61 17.81
C SER A 96 0.18 -3.00 17.25
N ILE A 97 -0.29 -2.30 16.20
CA ILE A 97 -1.55 -2.61 15.51
C ILE A 97 -1.33 -3.67 14.43
N GLN A 98 -0.23 -3.53 13.67
CA GLN A 98 0.11 -4.39 12.54
C GLN A 98 1.58 -4.86 12.69
N PRO A 99 1.83 -6.07 13.24
CA PRO A 99 3.19 -6.53 13.53
C PRO A 99 4.14 -6.55 12.32
N ASP A 100 3.61 -6.82 11.12
CA ASP A 100 4.34 -6.82 9.85
C ASP A 100 4.37 -5.42 9.16
N PHE A 101 4.11 -4.35 9.91
CA PHE A 101 4.07 -2.97 9.40
C PHE A 101 5.31 -2.57 8.63
N ASP A 102 6.51 -2.82 9.17
CA ASP A 102 7.75 -2.40 8.51
C ASP A 102 7.90 -3.10 7.15
N LEU A 103 7.61 -4.41 7.08
CA LEU A 103 7.65 -5.18 5.84
C LEU A 103 6.69 -4.62 4.79
N ARG A 104 5.44 -4.34 5.19
CA ARG A 104 4.44 -3.76 4.29
C ARG A 104 4.80 -2.34 3.88
N PHE A 105 5.33 -1.54 4.81
CA PHE A 105 5.69 -0.15 4.56
C PHE A 105 6.87 -0.04 3.60
N THR A 106 7.91 -0.87 3.69
CA THR A 106 9.01 -0.88 2.73
C THR A 106 8.51 -1.14 1.30
N VAL A 107 7.60 -2.10 1.12
CA VAL A 107 6.98 -2.35 -0.19
C VAL A 107 6.09 -1.20 -0.64
N TYR A 108 5.30 -0.62 0.27
CA TYR A 108 4.46 0.54 -0.03
C TYR A 108 5.31 1.74 -0.50
N ASP A 109 6.36 2.08 0.23
CA ASP A 109 7.26 3.20 -0.08
C ASP A 109 7.98 3.00 -1.41
N ASP A 110 8.51 1.81 -1.68
CA ASP A 110 9.17 1.49 -2.94
C ASP A 110 8.19 1.59 -4.14
N LEU A 111 6.97 1.03 -4.02
CA LEU A 111 5.94 1.18 -5.06
C LEU A 111 5.54 2.64 -5.30
N LYS A 112 5.39 3.42 -4.23
CA LYS A 112 5.08 4.85 -4.32
C LYS A 112 6.19 5.65 -4.99
N ASN A 113 7.45 5.37 -4.66
CA ASN A 113 8.61 6.02 -5.29
C ASN A 113 8.74 5.63 -6.79
N ARG A 114 8.12 4.53 -7.22
CA ARG A 114 8.00 4.11 -8.64
C ARG A 114 6.80 4.72 -9.38
N GLY A 115 6.10 5.67 -8.75
CA GLY A 115 4.92 6.34 -9.29
C GLY A 115 3.65 5.47 -9.27
N MET A 116 3.67 4.32 -8.61
CA MET A 116 2.51 3.44 -8.58
C MET A 116 1.45 3.96 -7.60
N ILE A 117 0.17 3.76 -7.92
CA ILE A 117 -0.92 3.99 -6.97
C ILE A 117 -1.11 2.71 -6.16
N VAL A 118 -0.96 2.82 -4.84
CA VAL A 118 -1.00 1.69 -3.91
C VAL A 118 -2.22 1.83 -3.01
N LYS A 119 -3.13 0.86 -3.09
CA LYS A 119 -4.32 0.77 -2.24
C LYS A 119 -4.33 -0.55 -1.47
N THR A 120 -5.14 -0.63 -0.41
CA THR A 120 -5.34 -1.89 0.31
C THR A 120 -5.79 -3.02 -0.61
N GLY A 121 -5.13 -4.16 -0.49
CA GLY A 121 -5.45 -5.41 -1.19
C GLY A 121 -6.41 -6.31 -0.41
N PHE A 122 -6.92 -5.88 0.74
CA PHE A 122 -7.68 -6.71 1.69
C PHE A 122 -8.83 -7.50 1.04
N LYS A 123 -9.60 -6.87 0.15
CA LYS A 123 -10.71 -7.52 -0.59
C LYS A 123 -10.27 -8.69 -1.48
N TYR A 124 -8.97 -8.82 -1.74
CA TYR A 124 -8.38 -9.82 -2.61
C TYR A 124 -7.33 -10.67 -1.90
N GLY A 125 -7.35 -10.74 -0.56
CA GLY A 125 -6.41 -11.57 0.21
C GLY A 125 -4.94 -11.21 -0.01
N ALA A 126 -4.66 -9.97 -0.42
CA ALA A 126 -3.31 -9.45 -0.65
C ALA A 126 -3.07 -8.22 0.23
N HIS A 127 -1.80 -7.85 0.45
CA HIS A 127 -1.49 -6.63 1.20
C HIS A 127 -1.90 -5.40 0.40
N PHE A 128 -1.57 -5.38 -0.90
CA PHE A 128 -1.86 -4.25 -1.76
C PHE A 128 -2.50 -4.67 -3.08
N ARG A 129 -3.30 -3.75 -3.63
CA ARG A 129 -3.65 -3.72 -5.04
C ARG A 129 -3.01 -2.48 -5.65
N VAL A 130 -2.39 -2.65 -6.80
CA VAL A 130 -1.50 -1.64 -7.37
C VAL A 130 -1.93 -1.29 -8.79
N TYR A 131 -1.90 0.00 -9.11
CA TYR A 131 -2.25 0.55 -10.41
C TYR A 131 -1.03 1.27 -10.99
N GLY A 132 -0.74 0.96 -12.26
CA GLY A 132 0.28 1.68 -13.03
C GLY A 132 -0.27 2.88 -13.79
N ASP A 133 -1.58 3.12 -13.70
CA ASP A 133 -2.32 4.22 -14.33
C ASP A 133 -3.52 4.60 -13.44
N ASN A 134 -4.29 5.62 -13.83
CA ASN A 134 -5.43 6.14 -13.10
C ASN A 134 -6.44 5.01 -12.76
N PRO A 135 -6.82 4.81 -11.48
CA PRO A 135 -7.70 3.73 -11.03
C PRO A 135 -9.13 3.84 -11.55
N ASP A 136 -9.58 5.04 -11.92
CA ASP A 136 -10.92 5.28 -12.47
C ASP A 136 -10.98 4.92 -13.96
N LYS A 137 -9.84 4.98 -14.66
CA LYS A 137 -9.73 4.63 -16.08
C LYS A 137 -9.27 3.19 -16.30
N THR A 138 -8.57 2.60 -15.33
CA THR A 138 -7.96 1.28 -15.47
C THR A 138 -8.16 0.42 -14.22
N HIS A 139 -8.55 -0.84 -14.42
CA HIS A 139 -8.55 -1.80 -13.32
C HIS A 139 -7.11 -2.10 -12.87
N SER A 140 -6.89 -2.29 -11.55
CA SER A 140 -5.57 -2.69 -11.04
C SER A 140 -5.12 -3.97 -11.73
N LYS A 141 -3.89 -3.99 -12.24
CA LYS A 141 -3.34 -5.17 -12.90
C LYS A 141 -2.66 -6.12 -11.91
N LEU A 142 -2.30 -5.61 -10.73
CA LEU A 142 -1.39 -6.30 -9.81
C LEU A 142 -1.98 -6.40 -8.40
N LEU A 143 -1.90 -7.60 -7.83
CA LEU A 143 -2.01 -7.83 -6.40
C LEU A 143 -0.62 -8.09 -5.85
N VAL A 144 -0.25 -7.39 -4.77
CA VAL A 144 1.08 -7.49 -4.18
C VAL A 144 0.99 -8.06 -2.77
N HIS A 145 1.76 -9.11 -2.54
CA HIS A 145 1.94 -9.75 -1.25
C HIS A 145 3.40 -9.55 -0.79
N SER A 146 3.58 -8.74 0.25
CA SER A 146 4.90 -8.47 0.87
C SER A 146 5.41 -9.70 1.63
N VAL A 147 6.64 -10.10 1.38
CA VAL A 147 7.27 -11.26 2.02
C VAL A 147 8.72 -10.95 2.44
N PRO A 148 9.23 -11.52 3.56
CA PRO A 148 10.62 -11.34 3.96
C PRO A 148 11.60 -12.07 3.03
N LYS A 149 12.89 -11.72 3.10
CA LYS A 149 13.98 -12.33 2.32
C LYS A 149 13.95 -13.86 2.31
N ASN A 150 13.69 -14.46 3.47
CA ASN A 150 13.74 -15.90 3.73
C ASN A 150 12.34 -16.54 3.74
N PHE A 151 11.38 -15.94 3.04
CA PHE A 151 10.03 -16.47 2.97
C PHE A 151 10.01 -17.86 2.32
N VAL A 152 9.41 -18.82 3.03
CA VAL A 152 9.15 -20.18 2.55
C VAL A 152 7.66 -20.44 2.73
N SER A 153 7.04 -21.01 1.71
CA SER A 153 5.61 -21.30 1.70
C SER A 153 5.35 -22.65 1.03
N PRO A 154 4.42 -23.44 1.54
CA PRO A 154 3.87 -24.57 0.81
C PRO A 154 3.29 -24.12 -0.54
N TRP A 155 3.48 -24.93 -1.59
CA TRP A 155 2.89 -24.69 -2.91
C TRP A 155 1.37 -24.50 -2.92
N PRO A 156 0.57 -25.15 -2.04
CA PRO A 156 -0.85 -24.86 -1.94
C PRO A 156 -1.19 -23.40 -1.63
N GLU A 157 -0.38 -22.69 -0.83
CA GLU A 157 -0.65 -21.29 -0.51
C GLU A 157 -0.35 -20.37 -1.70
N ILE A 158 0.77 -20.63 -2.39
CA ILE A 158 1.09 -19.98 -3.67
C ILE A 158 -0.03 -20.22 -4.68
N SER A 159 -0.53 -21.46 -4.78
CA SER A 159 -1.65 -21.84 -5.64
C SER A 159 -2.92 -21.03 -5.30
N ARG A 160 -3.25 -20.86 -4.02
CA ARG A 160 -4.40 -20.07 -3.56
C ARG A 160 -4.26 -18.60 -3.96
N ALA A 161 -3.09 -18.00 -3.72
CA ALA A 161 -2.80 -16.62 -4.09
C ALA A 161 -2.93 -16.38 -5.60
N VAL A 162 -2.33 -17.26 -6.42
CA VAL A 162 -2.39 -17.19 -7.88
C VAL A 162 -3.83 -17.39 -8.38
N ARG A 163 -4.57 -18.36 -7.84
CA ARG A 163 -5.97 -18.60 -8.21
C ARG A 163 -6.87 -17.41 -7.88
N LEU A 164 -6.65 -16.79 -6.72
CA LEU A 164 -7.39 -15.61 -6.28
C LEU A 164 -7.17 -14.43 -7.22
N ALA A 165 -5.90 -14.14 -7.57
CA ALA A 165 -5.57 -13.10 -8.54
C ALA A 165 -6.20 -13.38 -9.92
N HIS A 166 -6.08 -14.61 -10.40
CA HIS A 166 -6.67 -15.04 -11.68
C HIS A 166 -8.20 -14.87 -11.70
N GLY A 167 -8.89 -15.21 -10.61
CA GLY A 167 -10.34 -15.07 -10.48
C GLY A 167 -10.84 -13.63 -10.63
N VAL A 168 -10.00 -12.64 -10.30
CA VAL A 168 -10.32 -11.21 -10.44
C VAL A 168 -9.59 -10.54 -11.61
N LYS A 169 -9.08 -11.32 -12.56
CA LYS A 169 -8.32 -10.88 -13.75
C LYS A 169 -7.11 -10.00 -13.38
N LYS A 170 -6.35 -10.39 -12.36
CA LYS A 170 -5.12 -9.72 -11.90
C LYS A 170 -3.95 -10.68 -11.87
N GLU A 171 -2.74 -10.13 -11.86
CA GLU A 171 -1.51 -10.88 -11.68
C GLU A 171 -1.09 -10.86 -10.21
N MET A 172 -0.56 -11.98 -9.70
CA MET A 172 -0.03 -12.07 -8.34
C MET A 172 1.47 -11.77 -8.32
N LEU A 173 1.85 -10.81 -7.51
CA LEU A 173 3.23 -10.38 -7.28
C LEU A 173 3.61 -10.64 -5.82
N PHE A 174 4.71 -11.34 -5.62
CA PHE A 174 5.38 -11.43 -4.33
C PHE A 174 6.46 -10.37 -4.29
N ALA A 175 6.35 -9.44 -3.33
CA ALA A 175 7.32 -8.38 -3.09
C ALA A 175 8.26 -8.82 -1.96
N ARG A 176 9.42 -9.35 -2.34
CA ARG A 176 10.44 -9.86 -1.43
C ARG A 176 11.32 -8.72 -0.94
N VAL A 177 11.28 -8.47 0.36
CA VAL A 177 12.08 -7.42 1.01
C VAL A 177 13.44 -7.97 1.42
N VAL A 178 14.51 -7.37 0.88
CA VAL A 178 15.91 -7.72 1.12
C VAL A 178 16.62 -6.48 1.63
N ASN A 179 16.79 -6.39 2.96
CA ASN A 179 17.21 -5.15 3.64
C ASN A 179 16.22 -4.02 3.28
N ASP A 180 16.69 -2.95 2.65
CA ASP A 180 15.87 -1.81 2.19
C ASP A 180 15.46 -1.90 0.70
N TRP A 181 15.76 -3.02 0.03
CA TRP A 181 15.42 -3.23 -1.38
C TRP A 181 14.22 -4.17 -1.54
N VAL A 182 13.42 -3.93 -2.57
CA VAL A 182 12.26 -4.77 -2.89
C VAL A 182 12.43 -5.43 -4.26
N GLU A 183 12.33 -6.75 -4.28
CA GLU A 183 12.30 -7.54 -5.51
C GLU A 183 10.89 -8.05 -5.78
N TYR A 184 10.39 -7.86 -7.00
CA TYR A 184 9.05 -8.30 -7.38
C TYR A 184 9.11 -9.54 -8.24
N ILE A 185 8.45 -10.60 -7.77
CA ILE A 185 8.35 -11.88 -8.47
C ILE A 185 6.89 -12.08 -8.84
N ARG A 186 6.61 -12.08 -10.15
CA ARG A 186 5.29 -12.41 -10.69
C ARG A 186 5.17 -13.93 -10.81
N ILE A 187 4.09 -14.47 -10.25
CA ILE A 187 3.74 -15.89 -10.38
C ILE A 187 2.37 -15.99 -11.05
N GLY A 188 2.31 -16.72 -12.17
CA GLY A 188 1.07 -16.94 -12.92
C GLY A 188 0.91 -18.42 -13.29
N ARG A 189 -0.35 -18.88 -13.31
CA ARG A 189 -0.68 -20.24 -13.80
C ARG A 189 -0.57 -20.28 -15.32
N VAL A 190 0.07 -21.30 -15.86
CA VAL A 190 0.13 -21.57 -17.30
C VAL A 190 -0.75 -22.78 -17.62
N ARG A 191 -1.47 -22.69 -18.75
CA ARG A 191 -2.08 -23.86 -19.38
C ARG A 191 -1.06 -24.40 -20.40
N PRO A 192 -0.74 -25.70 -20.36
CA PRO A 192 0.08 -26.33 -21.40
C PRO A 192 -0.49 -26.06 -22.79
#